data_AF-A0A1N6HW74-F1
#
_entry.id   AF-A0A1N6HW74-F1
#
_cell.length_a   1.000
_cell.length_b   1.000
_cell.length_c   1.000
_cell.angle_alpha   90.00
_cell.angle_beta   90.00
_cell.angle_gamma   90.00
#
_symmetry.space_group_name_H-M   'P 1'
#
loop_
_entity.id
_entity.type
_entity.pdbx_description
1 polymer ?
#
loop_
_entity_poly.entity_id
_entity_poly.type
_entity_poly.pdbx_seq_one_letter_code
_entity_poly.pdbx_strand_id
1 'polypeptide(L)'
;MHRHMRQYISIILLISALLFACSAAQADAVTDWNRIAGDAVVNAGLGPLPADRVLAIASTAVYEATNAITQRYPVSDLELKAVSDASVDAAIAAANRRVLAELVPSQQAVIIAAYQAALAKIPDSSMKAGGITAGEEAARLILAMRANDGSEADEQYRPYTTPGSYVPTVIPEAPYWGGMQPWLMTGADQFRPGPPPALTSERWARDYDEVKNLGGKNSTHRTIEQTDIARFWEEVMPPIYHGIVRSVAESPGREVTQNARLFAAVTQATNDALIAVFDAKYHYNFWRPVTAIRNGDTDGNEATQRDSSWLPYIETPMHPEYPCAHCIVSGTVGAILQAEIGSRPAPILTTTSQAAGGLVRSWRTVDDFTREVIDARIYDGVHYRNSGEIGSAMGKQIANLAIMKYLQPE
;
A
#
# COMPACT_ATOMS: atom_id res chain seq x y z
N MET A 1 -18.02 25.56 -58.14
CA MET A 1 -17.43 24.32 -57.57
C MET A 1 -16.68 24.50 -56.25
N HIS A 2 -16.02 25.64 -55.96
CA HIS A 2 -15.25 25.80 -54.71
C HIS A 2 -16.05 26.04 -53.42
N ARG A 3 -17.33 26.45 -53.50
CA ARG A 3 -18.13 26.76 -52.30
C ARG A 3 -18.73 25.53 -51.63
N HIS A 4 -19.07 24.50 -52.40
CA HIS A 4 -19.62 23.24 -51.87
C HIS A 4 -18.54 22.34 -51.24
N MET A 5 -17.30 22.38 -51.73
CA MET A 5 -16.21 21.56 -51.20
C MET A 5 -15.76 21.98 -49.79
N ARG A 6 -15.91 23.26 -49.43
CA ARG A 6 -15.64 23.75 -48.06
C ARG A 6 -16.68 23.31 -47.04
N GLN A 7 -17.95 23.18 -47.42
CA GLN A 7 -19.01 22.74 -46.50
C GLN A 7 -18.89 21.24 -46.14
N TYR A 8 -18.47 20.38 -47.07
CA TYR A 8 -18.26 18.95 -46.78
C TYR A 8 -17.03 18.68 -45.91
N ILE A 9 -15.95 19.46 -46.04
CA ILE A 9 -14.76 19.34 -45.19
C ILE A 9 -15.06 19.78 -43.75
N SER A 10 -15.87 20.84 -43.56
CA SER A 10 -16.28 21.29 -42.23
C SER A 10 -17.22 20.32 -41.51
N ILE A 11 -18.08 19.59 -42.23
CA ILE A 11 -18.99 18.58 -41.63
C ILE A 11 -18.22 17.30 -41.28
N ILE A 12 -17.24 16.88 -42.09
CA ILE A 12 -16.39 15.71 -41.79
C ILE A 12 -15.46 15.98 -40.59
N LEU A 13 -14.95 17.21 -40.44
CA LEU A 13 -14.16 17.63 -39.27
C LEU A 13 -14.99 17.72 -37.99
N LEU A 14 -16.28 18.07 -38.06
CA LEU A 14 -17.17 18.05 -36.89
C LEU A 14 -17.56 16.63 -36.46
N ILE A 15 -17.74 15.69 -37.41
CA ILE A 15 -18.10 14.30 -37.09
C ILE A 15 -16.88 13.51 -36.59
N SER A 16 -15.67 13.84 -37.04
CA SER A 16 -14.43 13.21 -36.51
C SER A 16 -13.98 13.79 -35.15
N ALA A 17 -14.38 15.02 -34.81
CA ALA A 17 -14.19 15.58 -33.47
C ALA A 17 -15.17 14.99 -32.41
N LEU A 18 -16.30 14.42 -32.84
CA LEU A 18 -17.27 13.76 -31.96
C LEU A 18 -16.94 12.28 -31.66
N LEU A 19 -15.96 11.69 -32.37
CA LEU A 19 -15.54 10.29 -32.18
C LEU A 19 -14.24 10.12 -31.39
N PHE A 20 -13.65 11.21 -30.91
CA PHE A 20 -12.54 11.22 -29.96
C PHE A 20 -12.86 12.09 -28.73
N ALA A 21 -14.08 11.96 -28.21
CA ALA A 21 -14.24 12.11 -26.77
C ALA A 21 -13.48 10.93 -26.12
N CYS A 22 -12.15 11.07 -26.03
CA CYS A 22 -11.38 10.38 -25.01
C CYS A 22 -12.18 10.61 -23.72
N SER A 23 -12.75 9.56 -23.18
CA SER A 23 -13.12 9.49 -21.78
C SER A 23 -11.81 9.67 -21.03
N ALA A 24 -11.40 10.93 -20.83
CA ALA A 24 -10.36 11.26 -19.88
C ALA A 24 -10.81 10.59 -18.58
N ALA A 25 -9.93 9.75 -18.01
CA ALA A 25 -10.15 9.18 -16.70
C ALA A 25 -10.61 10.31 -15.77
N GLN A 26 -11.86 10.23 -15.33
CA GLN A 26 -12.48 11.29 -14.55
C GLN A 26 -12.08 11.00 -13.11
N ALA A 27 -11.04 11.70 -12.61
CA ALA A 27 -10.68 11.65 -11.22
C ALA A 27 -11.91 12.04 -10.38
N ASP A 28 -12.29 11.17 -9.45
CA ASP A 28 -13.36 11.42 -8.50
C ASP A 28 -12.80 11.99 -7.20
N ALA A 29 -13.69 12.47 -6.32
CA ALA A 29 -13.27 13.03 -5.04
C ALA A 29 -12.47 12.04 -4.18
N VAL A 30 -12.70 10.72 -4.29
CA VAL A 30 -11.97 9.70 -3.52
C VAL A 30 -10.51 9.62 -3.97
N THR A 31 -10.28 9.53 -5.28
CA THR A 31 -8.93 9.44 -5.87
C THR A 31 -8.14 10.74 -5.73
N ASP A 32 -8.81 11.90 -5.78
CA ASP A 32 -8.21 13.20 -5.45
C ASP A 32 -7.74 13.25 -4.00
N TRP A 33 -8.62 12.90 -3.05
CA TRP A 33 -8.27 12.90 -1.63
C TRP A 33 -7.26 11.81 -1.26
N ASN A 34 -7.25 10.67 -1.95
CA ASN A 34 -6.22 9.64 -1.78
C ASN A 34 -4.81 10.18 -2.10
N ARG A 35 -4.67 11.02 -3.14
CA ARG A 35 -3.41 11.71 -3.45
C ARG A 35 -3.05 12.72 -2.36
N ILE A 36 -3.99 13.59 -2.00
CA ILE A 36 -3.79 14.63 -0.96
C ILE A 36 -3.38 14.00 0.37
N ALA A 37 -4.05 12.93 0.79
CA ALA A 37 -3.74 12.22 2.04
C ALA A 37 -2.36 11.56 1.96
N GLY A 38 -2.00 10.95 0.82
CA GLY A 38 -0.68 10.38 0.57
C GLY A 38 0.43 11.43 0.67
N ASP A 39 0.25 12.58 0.02
CA ASP A 39 1.20 13.69 0.08
C ASP A 39 1.30 14.26 1.51
N ALA A 40 0.18 14.35 2.23
CA ALA A 40 0.17 14.83 3.60
C ALA A 40 0.97 13.93 4.55
N VAL A 41 0.81 12.60 4.49
CA VAL A 41 1.58 11.70 5.36
C VAL A 41 3.07 11.70 5.04
N VAL A 42 3.44 11.83 3.76
CA VAL A 42 4.83 11.98 3.32
C VAL A 42 5.43 13.30 3.80
N ASN A 43 4.75 14.41 3.55
CA ASN A 43 5.24 15.75 3.93
C ASN A 43 5.22 15.99 5.45
N ALA A 44 4.41 15.23 6.20
CA ALA A 44 4.47 15.19 7.65
C ALA A 44 5.72 14.48 8.20
N GLY A 45 6.48 13.77 7.36
CA GLY A 45 7.67 13.02 7.77
C GLY A 45 7.34 11.76 8.56
N LEU A 46 6.14 11.19 8.37
CA LEU A 46 5.78 9.92 9.01
C LEU A 46 6.62 8.77 8.45
N GLY A 47 6.94 7.80 9.32
CA GLY A 47 7.44 6.50 8.87
C GLY A 47 6.34 5.70 8.14
N PRO A 48 6.71 4.65 7.38
CA PRO A 48 5.78 3.91 6.54
C PRO A 48 4.63 3.29 7.33
N LEU A 49 4.92 2.70 8.49
CA LEU A 49 3.94 2.05 9.38
C LEU A 49 2.86 3.03 9.91
N PRO A 50 3.22 4.16 10.57
CA PRO A 50 2.25 5.21 10.89
C PRO A 50 1.50 5.77 9.68
N ALA A 51 2.17 5.95 8.53
CA ALA A 51 1.54 6.49 7.33
C ALA A 51 0.44 5.56 6.78
N ASP A 52 0.70 4.24 6.67
CA ASP A 52 -0.30 3.24 6.30
C ASP A 52 -1.51 3.28 7.25
N ARG A 53 -1.27 3.39 8.56
CA ARG A 53 -2.33 3.50 9.57
C ARG A 53 -3.21 4.73 9.34
N VAL A 54 -2.62 5.91 9.13
CA VAL A 54 -3.37 7.14 8.87
C VAL A 54 -4.25 7.00 7.63
N LEU A 55 -3.71 6.41 6.55
CA LEU A 55 -4.46 6.22 5.31
C LEU A 55 -5.57 5.17 5.44
N ALA A 56 -5.41 4.16 6.28
CA ALA A 56 -6.47 3.20 6.62
C ALA A 56 -7.64 3.86 7.36
N ILE A 57 -7.33 4.70 8.35
CA ILE A 57 -8.34 5.47 9.11
C ILE A 57 -9.08 6.42 8.16
N ALA A 58 -8.36 7.19 7.34
CA ALA A 58 -8.95 8.15 6.41
C ALA A 58 -9.83 7.46 5.35
N SER A 59 -9.32 6.42 4.71
CA SER A 59 -10.06 5.70 3.65
C SER A 59 -11.30 4.98 4.20
N THR A 60 -11.23 4.46 5.43
CA THR A 60 -12.39 3.87 6.09
C THR A 60 -13.45 4.92 6.40
N ALA A 61 -13.08 6.07 6.98
CA ALA A 61 -14.01 7.16 7.25
C ALA A 61 -14.70 7.66 5.97
N VAL A 62 -13.94 7.76 4.87
CA VAL A 62 -14.46 8.11 3.53
C VAL A 62 -15.47 7.09 3.03
N TYR A 63 -15.17 5.79 3.16
CA TYR A 63 -16.10 4.73 2.76
C TYR A 63 -17.39 4.77 3.57
N GLU A 64 -17.31 4.84 4.89
CA GLU A 64 -18.48 4.85 5.76
C GLU A 64 -19.36 6.08 5.48
N ALA A 65 -18.76 7.27 5.33
CA ALA A 65 -19.49 8.48 4.99
C ALA A 65 -20.19 8.37 3.62
N THR A 66 -19.49 7.84 2.61
CA THR A 66 -20.01 7.71 1.25
C THR A 66 -21.11 6.66 1.17
N ASN A 67 -20.94 5.52 1.85
CA ASN A 67 -21.92 4.44 1.86
C ASN A 67 -23.16 4.79 2.71
N ALA A 68 -23.02 5.58 3.78
CA ALA A 68 -24.16 6.09 4.53
C ALA A 68 -25.09 6.99 3.69
N ILE A 69 -24.54 7.64 2.65
CA ILE A 69 -25.30 8.50 1.74
C ILE A 69 -25.86 7.71 0.55
N THR A 70 -25.00 6.96 -0.12
CA THR A 70 -25.35 6.25 -1.36
C THR A 70 -26.10 4.95 -1.10
N GLN A 71 -25.90 4.35 0.07
CA GLN A 71 -26.49 3.07 0.48
C GLN A 71 -26.27 1.95 -0.56
N ARG A 72 -25.16 2.03 -1.32
CA ARG A 72 -24.85 1.09 -2.41
C ARG A 72 -24.53 -0.30 -1.89
N TYR A 73 -23.93 -0.37 -0.69
CA TYR A 73 -23.50 -1.60 -0.02
C TYR A 73 -24.11 -1.70 1.38
N PRO A 74 -24.14 -2.90 1.99
CA PRO A 74 -24.63 -3.08 3.36
C PRO A 74 -23.98 -2.10 4.35
N VAL A 75 -24.79 -1.60 5.29
CA VAL A 75 -24.31 -0.73 6.37
C VAL A 75 -23.40 -1.54 7.29
N SER A 76 -22.28 -0.94 7.71
CA SER A 76 -21.33 -1.57 8.63
C SER A 76 -21.89 -1.64 10.05
N ASP A 77 -21.16 -2.29 10.95
CA ASP A 77 -21.49 -2.30 12.39
C ASP A 77 -21.23 -0.93 13.07
N LEU A 78 -20.76 0.07 12.31
CA LEU A 78 -20.63 1.42 12.81
C LEU A 78 -22.02 2.03 13.01
N GLU A 79 -22.31 2.61 14.18
CA GLU A 79 -23.58 3.29 14.47
C GLU A 79 -23.75 4.63 13.72
N LEU A 80 -23.34 4.68 12.46
CA LEU A 80 -23.52 5.81 11.56
C LEU A 80 -24.90 5.73 10.89
N LYS A 81 -25.73 6.74 11.14
CA LYS A 81 -27.07 6.79 10.53
C LYS A 81 -26.98 7.03 9.04
N ALA A 82 -27.78 6.29 8.27
CA ALA A 82 -27.98 6.58 6.85
C ALA A 82 -28.56 7.98 6.67
N VAL A 83 -28.09 8.70 5.64
CA VAL A 83 -28.51 10.06 5.32
C VAL A 83 -28.84 10.11 3.83
N SER A 84 -30.12 10.26 3.47
CA SER A 84 -30.49 10.49 2.08
C SER A 84 -30.21 11.94 1.66
N ASP A 85 -30.04 12.18 0.36
CA ASP A 85 -30.01 13.52 -0.23
C ASP A 85 -28.86 14.43 0.25
N ALA A 86 -27.75 13.85 0.70
CA ALA A 86 -26.53 14.57 1.08
C ALA A 86 -25.48 14.57 -0.05
N SER A 87 -24.59 15.56 -0.05
CA SER A 87 -23.50 15.64 -1.01
C SER A 87 -22.36 14.68 -0.64
N VAL A 88 -22.11 13.69 -1.50
CA VAL A 88 -21.01 12.73 -1.35
C VAL A 88 -19.64 13.43 -1.35
N ASP A 89 -19.40 14.34 -2.29
CA ASP A 89 -18.14 15.08 -2.39
C ASP A 89 -17.84 15.90 -1.11
N ALA A 90 -18.88 16.51 -0.52
CA ALA A 90 -18.74 17.24 0.73
C ALA A 90 -18.41 16.29 1.90
N ALA A 91 -19.00 15.09 1.92
CA ALA A 91 -18.73 14.07 2.93
C ALA A 91 -17.30 13.52 2.84
N ILE A 92 -16.83 13.22 1.63
CA ILE A 92 -15.44 12.77 1.38
C ILE A 92 -14.45 13.84 1.86
N ALA A 93 -14.70 15.11 1.51
CA ALA A 93 -13.83 16.21 1.92
C ALA A 93 -13.82 16.41 3.44
N ALA A 94 -14.98 16.36 4.09
CA ALA A 94 -15.09 16.52 5.54
C ALA A 94 -14.44 15.37 6.32
N ALA A 95 -14.66 14.11 5.89
CA ALA A 95 -14.04 12.94 6.50
C ALA A 95 -12.50 13.02 6.45
N ASN A 96 -11.93 13.30 5.27
CA ASN A 96 -10.48 13.46 5.13
C ASN A 96 -9.94 14.62 5.96
N ARG A 97 -10.59 15.80 5.87
CA ARG A 97 -10.19 16.98 6.64
C ARG A 97 -10.10 16.65 8.13
N ARG A 98 -11.12 16.00 8.68
CA ARG A 98 -11.20 15.68 10.10
C ARG A 98 -10.11 14.69 10.52
N VAL A 99 -9.99 13.56 9.83
CA VAL A 99 -8.98 12.53 10.14
C VAL A 99 -7.56 13.10 10.02
N LEU A 100 -7.26 13.74 8.89
CA LEU A 100 -5.90 14.21 8.61
C LEU A 100 -5.51 15.39 9.51
N ALA A 101 -6.42 16.32 9.82
CA ALA A 101 -6.10 17.41 10.75
C ALA A 101 -5.78 16.90 12.17
N GLU A 102 -6.34 15.76 12.57
CA GLU A 102 -6.07 15.13 13.87
C GLU A 102 -4.76 14.34 13.87
N LEU A 103 -4.51 13.54 12.83
CA LEU A 103 -3.37 12.61 12.81
C LEU A 103 -2.10 13.17 12.17
N VAL A 104 -2.19 14.21 11.34
CA VAL A 104 -1.03 14.90 10.73
C VAL A 104 -1.14 16.42 10.92
N PRO A 105 -1.15 16.93 12.16
CA PRO A 105 -1.38 18.34 12.47
C PRO A 105 -0.34 19.27 11.83
N SER A 106 0.87 18.79 11.54
CA SER A 106 1.90 19.55 10.82
C SER A 106 1.50 19.95 9.39
N GLN A 107 0.52 19.27 8.78
CA GLN A 107 0.00 19.53 7.44
C GLN A 107 -1.34 20.27 7.44
N GLN A 108 -1.81 20.76 8.61
CA GLN A 108 -3.14 21.32 8.77
C GLN A 108 -3.48 22.42 7.76
N ALA A 109 -2.54 23.31 7.43
CA ALA A 109 -2.77 24.39 6.46
C ALA A 109 -3.12 23.87 5.06
N VAL A 110 -2.39 22.86 4.58
CA VAL A 110 -2.61 22.24 3.27
C VAL A 110 -3.94 21.49 3.25
N ILE A 111 -4.25 20.76 4.33
CA ILE A 111 -5.50 20.00 4.47
C ILE A 111 -6.72 20.93 4.49
N ILE A 112 -6.66 22.04 5.23
CA ILE A 112 -7.73 23.04 5.27
C ILE A 112 -7.92 23.69 3.90
N ALA A 113 -6.83 24.04 3.20
CA ALA A 113 -6.90 24.62 1.86
C ALA A 113 -7.56 23.64 0.86
N ALA A 114 -7.16 22.37 0.88
CA ALA A 114 -7.77 21.33 0.04
C ALA A 114 -9.26 21.14 0.33
N TYR A 115 -9.65 21.13 1.62
CA TYR A 115 -11.04 21.07 2.04
C TYR A 115 -11.87 22.26 1.54
N GLN A 116 -11.37 23.48 1.70
CA GLN A 116 -12.04 24.69 1.21
C GLN A 116 -12.18 24.67 -0.31
N ALA A 117 -11.14 24.26 -1.04
CA ALA A 117 -11.18 24.13 -2.49
C ALA A 117 -12.20 23.08 -2.97
N ALA A 118 -12.33 21.96 -2.25
CA ALA A 118 -13.35 20.95 -2.55
C ALA A 118 -14.77 21.50 -2.31
N LEU A 119 -15.02 22.15 -1.19
CA LEU A 119 -16.35 22.71 -0.87
C LEU A 119 -16.76 23.89 -1.73
N ALA A 120 -15.82 24.68 -2.25
CA ALA A 120 -16.11 25.80 -3.14
C ALA A 120 -16.76 25.36 -4.46
N LYS A 121 -16.56 24.09 -4.86
CA LYS A 121 -17.18 23.50 -6.06
C LYS A 121 -18.65 23.11 -5.84
N ILE A 122 -19.13 23.11 -4.60
CA ILE A 122 -20.46 22.61 -4.21
C ILE A 122 -21.33 23.80 -3.77
N PRO A 123 -22.49 24.04 -4.41
CA PRO A 123 -23.41 25.10 -4.02
C PRO A 123 -23.87 24.97 -2.57
N ASP A 124 -24.00 26.10 -1.87
CA ASP A 124 -24.52 26.12 -0.50
C ASP A 124 -25.97 25.63 -0.48
N SER A 125 -26.21 24.55 0.26
CA SER A 125 -27.48 23.82 0.29
C SER A 125 -27.55 22.93 1.54
N SER A 126 -28.75 22.45 1.87
CA SER A 126 -28.93 21.41 2.88
C SER A 126 -28.17 20.13 2.52
N MET A 127 -28.06 19.80 1.23
CA MET A 127 -27.30 18.64 0.76
C MET A 127 -25.80 18.76 1.10
N LYS A 128 -25.20 19.94 0.87
CA LYS A 128 -23.80 20.22 1.24
C LYS A 128 -23.59 20.12 2.74
N ALA A 129 -24.46 20.75 3.53
CA ALA A 129 -24.39 20.70 5.00
C ALA A 129 -24.57 19.27 5.55
N GLY A 130 -25.49 18.49 4.96
CA GLY A 130 -25.70 17.08 5.29
C GLY A 130 -24.47 16.23 4.98
N GLY A 131 -23.83 16.46 3.83
CA GLY A 131 -22.59 15.78 3.45
C GLY A 131 -21.46 16.06 4.44
N ILE A 132 -21.22 17.33 4.77
CA ILE A 132 -20.21 17.71 5.78
C ILE A 132 -20.48 17.00 7.12
N THR A 133 -21.74 17.00 7.58
CA THR A 133 -22.13 16.37 8.84
C THR A 133 -21.86 14.86 8.82
N ALA A 134 -22.24 14.17 7.73
CA ALA A 134 -21.99 12.74 7.57
C ALA A 134 -20.49 12.40 7.56
N GLY A 135 -19.68 13.21 6.85
CA GLY A 135 -18.23 13.03 6.79
C GLY A 135 -17.54 13.24 8.13
N GLU A 136 -17.90 14.29 8.87
CA GLU A 136 -17.37 14.56 10.21
C GLU A 136 -17.73 13.46 11.21
N GLU A 137 -18.97 12.95 11.16
CA GLU A 137 -19.41 11.91 12.07
C GLU A 137 -18.75 10.56 11.79
N ALA A 138 -18.63 10.17 10.52
CA ALA A 138 -17.88 8.97 10.13
C ALA A 138 -16.42 9.06 10.60
N ALA A 139 -15.75 10.19 10.36
CA ALA A 139 -14.39 10.42 10.85
C ALA A 139 -14.29 10.31 12.38
N ARG A 140 -15.21 10.95 13.11
CA ARG A 140 -15.24 10.90 14.59
C ARG A 140 -15.36 9.47 15.10
N LEU A 141 -16.26 8.67 14.53
CA LEU A 141 -16.49 7.29 14.94
C LEU A 141 -15.28 6.40 14.65
N ILE A 142 -14.66 6.53 13.47
CA ILE A 142 -13.48 5.74 13.10
C ILE A 142 -12.24 6.15 13.92
N LEU A 143 -12.03 7.44 14.19
CA LEU A 143 -10.96 7.91 15.08
C LEU A 143 -11.14 7.35 16.49
N ALA A 144 -12.36 7.40 17.03
CA ALA A 144 -12.67 6.85 18.35
C ALA A 144 -12.42 5.32 18.41
N MET A 145 -12.80 4.59 17.36
CA MET A 145 -12.53 3.15 17.25
C MET A 145 -11.02 2.84 17.27
N ARG A 146 -10.18 3.74 16.74
CA ARG A 146 -8.73 3.53 16.62
C ARG A 146 -7.89 4.27 17.66
N ALA A 147 -8.50 4.99 18.60
CA ALA A 147 -7.79 5.84 19.55
C ALA A 147 -6.80 5.07 20.45
N ASN A 148 -7.09 3.81 20.78
CA ASN A 148 -6.26 2.97 21.66
C ASN A 148 -5.91 1.63 21.00
N ASP A 149 -5.64 1.65 19.70
CA ASP A 149 -5.39 0.44 18.93
C ASP A 149 -3.98 -0.16 19.14
N GLY A 150 -3.14 0.44 19.98
CA GLY A 150 -1.79 -0.06 20.28
C GLY A 150 -0.68 0.53 19.41
N SER A 151 -0.98 1.50 18.54
CA SER A 151 0.04 2.15 17.68
C SER A 151 1.09 2.98 18.44
N GLU A 152 0.85 3.29 19.71
CA GLU A 152 1.73 4.09 20.58
C GLU A 152 2.37 3.25 21.69
N ALA A 153 2.39 1.93 21.55
CA ALA A 153 3.00 1.04 22.53
C ALA A 153 4.52 1.28 22.66
N ASP A 154 5.04 1.11 23.87
CA ASP A 154 6.47 1.28 24.15
C ASP A 154 7.32 0.19 23.47
N GLU A 155 8.54 0.58 23.10
CA GLU A 155 9.58 -0.34 22.62
C GLU A 155 10.02 -1.28 23.77
N GLN A 156 10.12 -2.58 23.48
CA GLN A 156 10.52 -3.61 24.47
C GLN A 156 11.51 -4.66 23.92
N TYR A 157 12.10 -4.46 22.74
CA TYR A 157 12.92 -5.46 22.09
C TYR A 157 14.24 -5.69 22.84
N ARG A 158 14.70 -6.95 22.86
CA ARG A 158 16.01 -7.33 23.39
C ARG A 158 16.84 -8.04 22.31
N PRO A 159 18.04 -7.55 21.99
CA PRO A 159 18.90 -8.16 20.97
C PRO A 159 19.31 -9.61 21.28
N TYR A 160 19.39 -10.42 20.22
CA TYR A 160 19.96 -11.76 20.22
C TYR A 160 21.36 -11.75 19.58
N THR A 161 22.23 -12.70 19.94
CA THR A 161 23.64 -12.72 19.48
C THR A 161 24.08 -14.07 18.89
N THR A 162 23.15 -14.97 18.62
CA THR A 162 23.42 -16.29 18.02
C THR A 162 23.36 -16.26 16.48
N PRO A 163 24.13 -17.09 15.77
CA PRO A 163 23.97 -17.26 14.31
C PRO A 163 22.52 -17.55 13.92
N GLY A 164 22.07 -17.00 12.80
CA GLY A 164 20.67 -17.03 12.36
C GLY A 164 19.78 -15.93 12.96
N SER A 165 20.20 -15.26 14.03
CA SER A 165 19.42 -14.22 14.70
C SER A 165 19.77 -12.81 14.22
N TYR A 166 18.76 -11.94 14.14
CA TYR A 166 18.88 -10.53 13.81
C TYR A 166 19.68 -9.80 14.89
N VAL A 167 20.80 -9.22 14.47
CA VAL A 167 21.67 -8.40 15.31
C VAL A 167 21.44 -6.93 14.93
N PRO A 168 20.66 -6.18 15.72
CA PRO A 168 20.44 -4.77 15.45
C PRO A 168 21.71 -3.96 15.68
N THR A 169 22.00 -3.02 14.80
CA THR A 169 23.07 -2.02 14.95
C THR A 169 22.54 -0.65 15.39
N VAL A 170 21.21 -0.53 15.48
CA VAL A 170 20.42 0.67 15.79
C VAL A 170 19.12 0.23 16.49
N ILE A 171 18.34 1.18 17.03
CA ILE A 171 17.03 0.86 17.63
C ILE A 171 16.14 0.21 16.56
N PRO A 172 15.62 -1.01 16.78
CA PRO A 172 14.77 -1.67 15.81
C PRO A 172 13.47 -0.90 15.56
N GLU A 173 13.02 -0.91 14.31
CA GLU A 173 11.81 -0.23 13.90
C GLU A 173 10.56 -0.96 14.41
N ALA A 174 9.78 -0.27 15.23
CA ALA A 174 8.44 -0.67 15.67
C ALA A 174 8.26 -2.15 16.11
N PRO A 175 9.08 -2.67 17.05
CA PRO A 175 8.92 -4.04 17.57
C PRO A 175 7.55 -4.30 18.22
N TYR A 176 6.87 -3.24 18.64
CA TYR A 176 5.53 -3.30 19.20
C TYR A 176 4.41 -3.36 18.15
N TRP A 177 4.71 -3.19 16.86
CA TRP A 177 3.66 -3.04 15.83
C TRP A 177 2.77 -4.27 15.67
N GLY A 178 3.31 -5.46 15.92
CA GLY A 178 2.55 -6.71 15.98
C GLY A 178 1.53 -6.76 17.14
N GLY A 179 1.59 -5.84 18.10
CA GLY A 179 0.60 -5.70 19.17
C GLY A 179 -0.60 -4.82 18.81
N MET A 180 -0.60 -4.18 17.63
CA MET A 180 -1.70 -3.30 17.23
C MET A 180 -2.97 -4.12 16.93
N GLN A 181 -4.13 -3.60 17.33
CA GLN A 181 -5.44 -4.20 17.05
C GLN A 181 -5.67 -4.24 15.53
N PRO A 182 -5.86 -5.42 14.91
CA PRO A 182 -6.13 -5.50 13.47
C PRO A 182 -7.52 -4.97 13.09
N TRP A 183 -7.72 -4.72 11.80
CA TRP A 183 -8.99 -4.33 11.19
C TRP A 183 -9.85 -5.51 10.78
N LEU A 184 -9.20 -6.56 10.25
CA LEU A 184 -9.82 -7.71 9.61
C LEU A 184 -9.37 -9.01 10.27
N MET A 185 -8.10 -9.08 10.67
CA MET A 185 -7.56 -10.28 11.33
C MET A 185 -8.09 -10.45 12.75
N THR A 186 -8.13 -11.69 13.24
CA THR A 186 -8.47 -12.01 14.63
C THR A 186 -7.34 -11.70 15.61
N GLY A 187 -6.11 -11.58 15.09
CA GLY A 187 -4.90 -11.30 15.85
C GLY A 187 -3.71 -11.22 14.89
N ALA A 188 -2.59 -10.63 15.33
CA ALA A 188 -1.42 -10.44 14.49
C ALA A 188 -0.80 -11.75 13.98
N ASP A 189 -0.97 -12.84 14.72
CA ASP A 189 -0.40 -14.14 14.41
C ASP A 189 -1.31 -15.07 13.62
N GLN A 190 -2.52 -14.61 13.25
CA GLN A 190 -3.50 -15.42 12.51
C GLN A 190 -2.90 -16.05 11.25
N PHE A 191 -2.01 -15.33 10.57
CA PHE A 191 -1.32 -15.79 9.35
C PHE A 191 0.20 -15.84 9.51
N ARG A 192 0.71 -15.93 10.74
CA ARG A 192 2.15 -16.13 10.97
C ARG A 192 2.58 -17.41 10.22
N PRO A 193 3.58 -17.34 9.34
CA PRO A 193 3.98 -18.50 8.53
C PRO A 193 4.74 -19.50 9.39
N GLY A 194 5.20 -20.61 8.80
CA GLY A 194 6.21 -21.46 9.45
C GLY A 194 7.56 -20.74 9.63
N PRO A 195 8.51 -21.34 10.37
CA PRO A 195 9.84 -20.77 10.58
C PRO A 195 10.61 -20.58 9.27
N PRO A 196 11.63 -19.69 9.25
CA PRO A 196 12.52 -19.55 8.11
C PRO A 196 13.24 -20.88 7.80
N PRO A 197 13.77 -21.05 6.58
CA PRO A 197 14.51 -22.26 6.21
C PRO A 197 15.64 -22.55 7.21
N ALA A 198 15.82 -23.83 7.57
CA ALA A 198 16.95 -24.23 8.39
C ALA A 198 18.26 -23.85 7.70
N LEU A 199 19.22 -23.31 8.46
CA LEU A 199 20.51 -22.86 7.91
C LEU A 199 21.30 -24.00 7.25
N THR A 200 21.07 -25.25 7.64
CA THR A 200 21.70 -26.43 7.02
C THR A 200 21.00 -26.93 5.76
N SER A 201 19.90 -26.28 5.33
CA SER A 201 19.10 -26.76 4.18
C SER A 201 19.63 -26.27 2.83
N GLU A 202 19.37 -27.06 1.78
CA GLU A 202 19.64 -26.64 0.38
C GLU A 202 18.88 -25.38 -0.02
N ARG A 203 17.66 -25.20 0.52
CA ARG A 203 16.84 -24.00 0.30
C ARG A 203 17.55 -22.75 0.83
N TRP A 204 18.12 -22.82 2.04
CA TRP A 204 18.89 -21.72 2.61
C TRP A 204 20.09 -21.37 1.74
N ALA A 205 20.92 -22.36 1.38
CA ALA A 205 22.11 -22.16 0.57
C ALA A 205 21.79 -21.48 -0.78
N ARG A 206 20.74 -21.97 -1.47
CA ARG A 206 20.30 -21.40 -2.74
C ARG A 206 19.90 -19.92 -2.61
N ASP A 207 19.04 -19.59 -1.64
CA ASP A 207 18.54 -18.23 -1.48
C ASP A 207 19.63 -17.27 -0.98
N TYR A 208 20.54 -17.76 -0.13
CA TYR A 208 21.74 -17.05 0.30
C TYR A 208 22.62 -16.68 -0.91
N ASP A 209 22.92 -17.65 -1.78
CA ASP A 209 23.78 -17.45 -2.94
C ASP A 209 23.13 -16.55 -3.99
N GLU A 210 21.80 -16.65 -4.18
CA GLU A 210 21.06 -15.74 -5.06
C GLU A 210 21.26 -14.28 -4.63
N VAL A 211 21.04 -13.98 -3.35
CA VAL A 211 21.19 -12.62 -2.79
C VAL A 211 22.65 -12.19 -2.78
N LYS A 212 23.59 -13.09 -2.46
CA LYS A 212 25.02 -12.79 -2.51
C LYS A 212 25.45 -12.34 -3.91
N ASN A 213 24.99 -13.05 -4.94
CA ASN A 213 25.33 -12.76 -6.33
C ASN A 213 24.61 -11.52 -6.86
N LEU A 214 23.31 -11.36 -6.61
CA LEU A 214 22.48 -10.33 -7.23
C LEU A 214 22.25 -9.10 -6.37
N GLY A 215 22.38 -9.19 -5.05
CA GLY A 215 22.05 -8.12 -4.09
C GLY A 215 23.23 -7.26 -3.65
N GLY A 216 24.45 -7.64 -4.01
CA GLY A 216 25.66 -6.92 -3.60
C GLY A 216 25.77 -5.51 -4.19
N LYS A 217 26.30 -4.56 -3.43
CA LYS A 217 26.53 -3.16 -3.86
C LYS A 217 27.29 -3.05 -5.18
N ASN A 218 28.30 -3.89 -5.37
CA ASN A 218 29.14 -3.95 -6.55
C ASN A 218 28.91 -5.25 -7.36
N SER A 219 27.69 -5.79 -7.36
CA SER A 219 27.38 -7.01 -8.12
C SER A 219 27.75 -6.86 -9.59
N THR A 220 28.48 -7.85 -10.12
CA THR A 220 28.77 -7.99 -11.55
C THR A 220 27.76 -8.90 -12.27
N HIS A 221 26.86 -9.53 -11.51
CA HIS A 221 25.82 -10.41 -12.05
C HIS A 221 24.48 -9.69 -12.26
N ARG A 222 24.19 -8.67 -11.43
CA ARG A 222 22.97 -7.88 -11.53
C ARG A 222 23.01 -6.99 -12.77
N THR A 223 21.97 -7.04 -13.59
CA THR A 223 21.85 -6.21 -14.79
C THR A 223 21.48 -4.76 -14.45
N ILE A 224 21.54 -3.88 -15.44
CA ILE A 224 21.10 -2.48 -15.29
C ILE A 224 19.60 -2.43 -14.94
N GLU A 225 18.75 -3.16 -15.67
CA GLU A 225 17.31 -3.21 -15.39
C GLU A 225 17.02 -3.71 -13.96
N GLN A 226 17.73 -4.74 -13.50
CA GLN A 226 17.58 -5.23 -12.12
C GLN A 226 18.01 -4.19 -11.09
N THR A 227 19.02 -3.37 -11.41
CA THR A 227 19.46 -2.25 -10.58
C THR A 227 18.42 -1.13 -10.53
N ASP A 228 17.76 -0.85 -11.65
CA ASP A 228 16.68 0.14 -11.73
C ASP A 228 15.43 -0.33 -10.98
N ILE A 229 15.09 -1.63 -11.08
CA ILE A 229 14.04 -2.27 -10.28
C ILE A 229 14.34 -2.15 -8.78
N ALA A 230 15.59 -2.44 -8.37
CA ALA A 230 16.01 -2.31 -6.97
C ALA A 230 15.83 -0.88 -6.44
N ARG A 231 16.29 0.13 -7.20
CA ARG A 231 16.10 1.56 -6.84
C ARG A 231 14.62 1.93 -6.80
N PHE A 232 13.82 1.45 -7.75
CA PHE A 232 12.40 1.77 -7.84
C PHE A 232 11.64 1.33 -6.58
N TRP A 233 11.86 0.11 -6.13
CA TRP A 233 11.18 -0.47 -4.96
C TRP A 233 11.90 -0.22 -3.63
N GLU A 234 12.92 0.65 -3.60
CA GLU A 234 13.43 1.25 -2.36
C GLU A 234 12.38 2.18 -1.73
N GLU A 235 11.43 2.70 -2.52
CA GLU A 235 10.29 3.45 -2.02
C GLU A 235 9.49 2.62 -1.00
N VAL A 236 9.28 3.19 0.18
CA VAL A 236 8.62 2.53 1.31
C VAL A 236 7.28 3.17 1.64
N MET A 237 7.01 4.40 1.16
CA MET A 237 5.82 5.11 1.56
C MET A 237 4.58 4.57 0.83
N PRO A 238 3.42 4.49 1.51
CA PRO A 238 2.18 3.92 0.95
C PRO A 238 1.77 4.44 -0.45
N PRO A 239 2.02 5.72 -0.83
CA PRO A 239 1.68 6.22 -2.16
C PRO A 239 2.17 5.37 -3.33
N ILE A 240 3.28 4.62 -3.18
CA ILE A 240 3.79 3.72 -4.22
C ILE A 240 2.78 2.64 -4.59
N TYR A 241 2.10 2.04 -3.61
CA TYR A 241 1.07 1.03 -3.83
C TYR A 241 -0.28 1.68 -4.19
N HIS A 242 -0.57 2.86 -3.65
CA HIS A 242 -1.81 3.57 -3.98
C HIS A 242 -1.85 4.00 -5.45
N GLY A 243 -0.71 4.27 -6.10
CA GLY A 243 -0.65 4.47 -7.55
C GLY A 243 -1.19 3.29 -8.34
N ILE A 244 -0.81 2.07 -7.94
CA ILE A 244 -1.30 0.82 -8.53
C ILE A 244 -2.82 0.69 -8.34
N VAL A 245 -3.31 0.99 -7.14
CA VAL A 245 -4.76 0.96 -6.83
C VAL A 245 -5.53 2.00 -7.66
N ARG A 246 -4.96 3.20 -7.83
CA ARG A 246 -5.56 4.26 -8.66
C ARG A 246 -5.71 3.83 -10.12
N SER A 247 -4.80 3.02 -10.67
CA SER A 247 -4.97 2.48 -12.03
C SER A 247 -6.29 1.72 -12.21
N VAL A 248 -6.76 1.02 -11.15
CA VAL A 248 -8.07 0.36 -11.14
C VAL A 248 -9.18 1.35 -10.80
N ALA A 249 -9.00 2.20 -9.79
CA ALA A 249 -10.02 3.17 -9.35
C ALA A 249 -10.41 4.18 -10.45
N GLU A 250 -9.48 4.50 -11.35
CA GLU A 250 -9.66 5.46 -12.45
C GLU A 250 -10.13 4.80 -13.76
N SER A 251 -10.41 3.50 -13.73
CA SER A 251 -10.99 2.79 -14.88
C SER A 251 -12.37 3.37 -15.23
N PRO A 252 -12.72 3.49 -16.53
CA PRO A 252 -14.01 4.04 -16.95
C PRO A 252 -15.22 3.32 -16.34
N GLY A 253 -16.25 4.09 -15.98
CA GLY A 253 -17.54 3.55 -15.50
C GLY A 253 -17.57 3.15 -14.02
N ARG A 254 -16.55 3.49 -13.23
CA ARG A 254 -16.54 3.25 -11.79
C ARG A 254 -17.34 4.31 -11.03
N GLU A 255 -18.04 3.87 -9.99
CA GLU A 255 -18.79 4.73 -9.09
C GLU A 255 -17.91 5.20 -7.92
N VAL A 256 -18.16 6.42 -7.43
CA VAL A 256 -17.40 6.99 -6.30
C VAL A 256 -17.45 6.10 -5.05
N THR A 257 -18.60 5.49 -4.74
CA THR A 257 -18.72 4.56 -3.60
C THR A 257 -17.93 3.28 -3.83
N GLN A 258 -17.84 2.80 -5.07
CA GLN A 258 -17.01 1.64 -5.43
C GLN A 258 -15.53 1.95 -5.21
N ASN A 259 -15.09 3.17 -5.51
CA ASN A 259 -13.73 3.62 -5.24
C ASN A 259 -13.45 3.81 -3.75
N ALA A 260 -14.39 4.41 -3.00
CA ALA A 260 -14.28 4.52 -1.54
C ALA A 260 -14.13 3.13 -0.90
N ARG A 261 -14.94 2.16 -1.34
CA ARG A 261 -14.89 0.75 -0.88
C ARG A 261 -13.56 0.10 -1.20
N LEU A 262 -13.04 0.28 -2.42
CA LEU A 262 -11.75 -0.27 -2.84
C LEU A 262 -10.60 0.24 -1.96
N PHE A 263 -10.53 1.55 -1.72
CA PHE A 263 -9.48 2.10 -0.87
C PHE A 263 -9.63 1.69 0.60
N ALA A 264 -10.85 1.59 1.14
CA ALA A 264 -11.06 1.06 2.49
C ALA A 264 -10.58 -0.41 2.60
N ALA A 265 -10.95 -1.26 1.63
CA ALA A 265 -10.53 -2.65 1.61
C ALA A 265 -9.00 -2.80 1.52
N VAL A 266 -8.35 -2.06 0.60
CA VAL A 266 -6.90 -2.13 0.43
C VAL A 266 -6.18 -1.61 1.67
N THR A 267 -6.53 -0.42 2.15
CA THR A 267 -5.77 0.22 3.25
C THR A 267 -5.96 -0.48 4.59
N GLN A 268 -7.15 -1.04 4.88
CA GLN A 268 -7.32 -1.92 6.04
C GLN A 268 -6.46 -3.18 5.92
N ALA A 269 -6.46 -3.83 4.76
CA ALA A 269 -5.70 -5.05 4.54
C ALA A 269 -4.19 -4.84 4.52
N THR A 270 -3.68 -3.73 3.98
CA THR A 270 -2.25 -3.42 4.01
C THR A 270 -1.79 -3.03 5.40
N ASN A 271 -2.62 -2.33 6.18
CA ASN A 271 -2.33 -2.06 7.57
C ASN A 271 -2.26 -3.35 8.40
N ASP A 272 -3.20 -4.28 8.20
CA ASP A 272 -3.17 -5.63 8.81
C ASP A 272 -1.97 -6.46 8.34
N ALA A 273 -1.59 -6.37 7.06
CA ALA A 273 -0.39 -7.01 6.54
C ALA A 273 0.88 -6.54 7.26
N LEU A 274 0.97 -5.25 7.55
CA LEU A 274 2.09 -4.72 8.33
C LEU A 274 2.08 -5.21 9.79
N ILE A 275 0.91 -5.34 10.41
CA ILE A 275 0.79 -5.95 11.75
C ILE A 275 1.31 -7.39 11.72
N ALA A 276 0.82 -8.22 10.78
CA ALA A 276 1.18 -9.63 10.69
C ALA A 276 2.65 -9.87 10.37
N VAL A 277 3.24 -9.06 9.47
CA VAL A 277 4.65 -9.25 9.11
C VAL A 277 5.59 -8.76 10.19
N PHE A 278 5.23 -7.71 10.95
CA PHE A 278 6.03 -7.26 12.09
C PHE A 278 5.95 -8.25 13.25
N ASP A 279 4.77 -8.84 13.52
CA ASP A 279 4.66 -9.98 14.42
C ASP A 279 5.61 -11.13 14.01
N ALA A 280 5.54 -11.58 12.76
CA ALA A 280 6.39 -12.68 12.29
C ALA A 280 7.89 -12.34 12.35
N LYS A 281 8.27 -11.11 11.98
CA LYS A 281 9.66 -10.61 12.03
C LYS A 281 10.23 -10.69 13.43
N TYR A 282 9.52 -10.15 14.41
CA TYR A 282 9.98 -10.11 15.79
C TYR A 282 9.74 -11.42 16.55
N HIS A 283 8.91 -12.32 16.02
CA HIS A 283 8.82 -13.71 16.47
C HIS A 283 10.05 -14.52 16.04
N TYR A 284 10.41 -14.49 14.76
CA TYR A 284 11.51 -15.30 14.23
C TYR A 284 12.89 -14.67 14.42
N ASN A 285 12.97 -13.33 14.48
CA ASN A 285 14.21 -12.57 14.56
C ASN A 285 15.26 -13.06 13.57
N PHE A 286 14.88 -13.30 12.32
CA PHE A 286 15.82 -13.85 11.34
C PHE A 286 16.80 -12.77 10.84
N TRP A 287 18.07 -13.14 10.73
CA TRP A 287 19.14 -12.23 10.31
C TRP A 287 19.00 -11.74 8.85
N ARG A 288 19.60 -10.58 8.59
CA ARG A 288 19.63 -9.95 7.26
C ARG A 288 20.77 -10.50 6.39
N PRO A 289 20.69 -10.40 5.05
CA PRO A 289 21.75 -10.84 4.15
C PRO A 289 23.13 -10.29 4.47
N VAL A 290 23.24 -9.02 4.86
CA VAL A 290 24.52 -8.41 5.25
C VAL A 290 25.17 -9.16 6.42
N THR A 291 24.41 -9.57 7.42
CA THR A 291 24.92 -10.31 8.57
C THR A 291 25.24 -11.74 8.18
N ALA A 292 24.30 -12.42 7.50
CA ALA A 292 24.47 -13.81 7.09
C ALA A 292 25.70 -13.99 6.18
N ILE A 293 25.83 -13.17 5.13
CA ILE A 293 26.88 -13.33 4.11
C ILE A 293 28.28 -13.09 4.69
N ARG A 294 28.38 -12.17 5.64
CA ARG A 294 29.62 -11.86 6.35
C ARG A 294 29.97 -12.89 7.43
N ASN A 295 29.09 -13.85 7.73
CA ASN A 295 29.24 -14.92 8.71
C ASN A 295 28.91 -16.32 8.15
N GLY A 296 28.88 -16.48 6.82
CA GLY A 296 28.43 -17.73 6.18
C GLY A 296 29.21 -18.98 6.60
N ASP A 297 30.45 -18.82 7.05
CA ASP A 297 31.30 -19.89 7.59
C ASP A 297 30.92 -20.36 9.01
N THR A 298 29.86 -19.78 9.62
CA THR A 298 29.42 -20.10 11.00
C THR A 298 27.97 -20.58 11.09
N ASP A 299 27.27 -20.71 9.96
CA ASP A 299 25.85 -21.13 9.93
C ASP A 299 25.65 -22.66 9.88
N GLY A 300 26.76 -23.42 9.81
CA GLY A 300 26.75 -24.89 9.75
C GLY A 300 26.50 -25.47 8.36
N ASN A 301 26.61 -24.67 7.29
CA ASN A 301 26.40 -25.09 5.92
C ASN A 301 27.65 -24.84 5.06
N GLU A 302 28.22 -25.89 4.46
CA GLU A 302 29.44 -25.74 3.65
C GLU A 302 29.20 -25.01 2.32
N ALA A 303 27.95 -24.88 1.88
CA ALA A 303 27.60 -24.20 0.64
C ALA A 303 27.52 -22.67 0.78
N THR A 304 27.41 -22.12 1.99
CA THR A 304 27.20 -20.68 2.24
C THR A 304 28.52 -19.96 2.49
N GLN A 305 29.34 -19.83 1.43
CA GLN A 305 30.66 -19.25 1.56
C GLN A 305 30.62 -17.80 2.09
N ARG A 306 31.40 -17.51 3.12
CA ARG A 306 31.57 -16.17 3.68
C ARG A 306 32.15 -15.18 2.65
N ASP A 307 31.61 -13.97 2.62
CA ASP A 307 32.26 -12.80 2.03
C ASP A 307 32.32 -11.68 3.08
N SER A 308 33.52 -11.44 3.61
CA SER A 308 33.77 -10.48 4.67
C SER A 308 33.65 -9.01 4.25
N SER A 309 33.57 -8.74 2.95
CA SER A 309 33.48 -7.39 2.37
C SER A 309 32.09 -7.08 1.82
N TRP A 310 31.22 -8.09 1.74
CA TRP A 310 29.89 -7.95 1.15
C TRP A 310 29.08 -6.86 1.86
N LEU A 311 28.44 -6.03 1.03
CA LEU A 311 27.48 -5.01 1.42
C LEU A 311 26.28 -5.09 0.47
N PRO A 312 25.06 -4.87 0.98
CA PRO A 312 23.85 -4.82 0.17
C PRO A 312 23.86 -3.59 -0.73
N TYR A 313 23.02 -3.61 -1.76
CA TYR A 313 22.92 -2.52 -2.72
C TYR A 313 22.25 -1.28 -2.12
N ILE A 314 21.21 -1.45 -1.32
CA ILE A 314 20.63 -0.39 -0.49
C ILE A 314 21.01 -0.57 0.98
N GLU A 315 20.80 0.47 1.79
CA GLU A 315 20.95 0.36 3.25
C GLU A 315 19.95 -0.65 3.82
N THR A 316 20.41 -1.49 4.74
CA THR A 316 19.56 -2.55 5.31
C THR A 316 18.51 -1.95 6.25
N PRO A 317 17.20 -2.25 6.07
CA PRO A 317 16.17 -1.73 6.97
C PRO A 317 16.33 -2.22 8.41
N MET A 318 15.93 -1.39 9.36
CA MET A 318 16.21 -1.52 10.80
C MET A 318 15.28 -2.50 11.52
N HIS A 319 14.95 -3.63 10.91
CA HIS A 319 14.08 -4.66 11.50
C HIS A 319 14.47 -6.05 10.98
N PRO A 320 14.04 -7.15 11.64
CA PRO A 320 14.34 -8.51 11.20
C PRO A 320 13.92 -8.80 9.76
N GLU A 321 14.57 -9.78 9.15
CA GLU A 321 14.43 -10.08 7.72
C GLU A 321 13.09 -10.77 7.41
N TYR A 322 12.77 -11.84 8.11
CA TYR A 322 11.74 -12.78 7.68
C TYR A 322 10.39 -12.52 8.34
N PRO A 323 9.28 -12.41 7.56
CA PRO A 323 9.18 -12.37 6.10
C PRO A 323 9.30 -10.96 5.49
N CYS A 324 9.36 -10.85 4.17
CA CYS A 324 9.50 -9.59 3.44
C CYS A 324 8.26 -8.66 3.57
N ALA A 325 8.47 -7.42 4.03
CA ALA A 325 7.39 -6.44 4.25
C ALA A 325 6.82 -5.87 2.93
N HIS A 326 7.65 -5.47 1.97
CA HIS A 326 7.20 -5.07 0.63
C HIS A 326 6.37 -6.16 -0.04
N CYS A 327 6.78 -7.41 0.13
CA CYS A 327 6.18 -8.56 -0.54
C CYS A 327 4.81 -8.92 0.03
N ILE A 328 4.60 -8.78 1.36
CA ILE A 328 3.27 -8.96 1.94
C ILE A 328 2.32 -7.84 1.49
N VAL A 329 2.77 -6.59 1.44
CA VAL A 329 1.95 -5.46 0.98
C VAL A 329 1.58 -5.62 -0.50
N SER A 330 2.54 -5.97 -1.35
CA SER A 330 2.26 -6.18 -2.78
C SER A 330 1.35 -7.39 -3.01
N GLY A 331 1.54 -8.48 -2.27
CA GLY A 331 0.64 -9.65 -2.29
C GLY A 331 -0.78 -9.30 -1.90
N THR A 332 -0.96 -8.50 -0.85
CA THR A 332 -2.27 -8.00 -0.40
C THR A 332 -2.94 -7.13 -1.45
N VAL A 333 -2.24 -6.09 -1.92
CA VAL A 333 -2.76 -5.17 -2.95
C VAL A 333 -3.12 -5.95 -4.21
N GLY A 334 -2.22 -6.80 -4.69
CA GLY A 334 -2.44 -7.60 -5.89
C GLY A 334 -3.68 -8.47 -5.81
N ALA A 335 -3.86 -9.22 -4.73
CA ALA A 335 -5.03 -10.08 -4.56
C ALA A 335 -6.36 -9.30 -4.53
N ILE A 336 -6.41 -8.16 -3.85
CA ILE A 336 -7.61 -7.31 -3.82
C ILE A 336 -7.91 -6.74 -5.21
N LEU A 337 -6.90 -6.24 -5.93
CA LEU A 337 -7.09 -5.72 -7.28
C LEU A 337 -7.54 -6.82 -8.26
N GLN A 338 -6.98 -8.02 -8.14
CA GLN A 338 -7.40 -9.16 -8.96
C GLN A 338 -8.87 -9.51 -8.74
N ALA A 339 -9.34 -9.50 -7.48
CA ALA A 339 -10.75 -9.72 -7.14
C ALA A 339 -11.65 -8.58 -7.63
N GLU A 340 -11.23 -7.32 -7.45
CA GLU A 340 -11.99 -6.14 -7.87
C GLU A 340 -12.11 -6.04 -9.39
N ILE A 341 -11.05 -6.37 -10.14
CA ILE A 341 -11.09 -6.41 -11.61
C ILE A 341 -12.05 -7.51 -12.09
N GLY A 342 -11.98 -8.69 -11.46
CA GLY A 342 -12.80 -9.84 -11.81
C GLY A 342 -12.53 -10.29 -13.25
N SER A 343 -13.60 -10.52 -14.02
CA SER A 343 -13.51 -10.91 -15.43
C SER A 343 -13.39 -9.74 -16.41
N ARG A 344 -13.29 -8.49 -15.92
CA ARG A 344 -13.16 -7.30 -16.78
C ARG A 344 -11.74 -7.20 -17.34
N PRO A 345 -11.55 -6.51 -18.48
CA PRO A 345 -10.21 -6.15 -18.93
C PRO A 345 -9.46 -5.38 -17.84
N ALA A 346 -8.29 -5.88 -17.45
CA ALA A 346 -7.44 -5.21 -16.49
C ALA A 346 -6.85 -3.92 -17.11
N PRO A 347 -6.85 -2.78 -16.39
CA PRO A 347 -6.11 -1.61 -16.81
C PRO A 347 -4.60 -1.90 -16.74
N ILE A 348 -3.81 -1.06 -17.43
CA ILE A 348 -2.36 -1.03 -17.17
C ILE A 348 -2.17 -0.50 -15.76
N LEU A 349 -1.47 -1.27 -14.93
CA LEU A 349 -1.11 -0.86 -13.57
C LEU A 349 0.10 0.06 -13.65
N THR A 350 0.07 1.21 -13.01
CA THR A 350 1.13 2.21 -13.09
C THR A 350 1.35 2.89 -11.75
N THR A 351 2.62 3.10 -11.39
CA THR A 351 2.97 3.92 -10.23
C THR A 351 4.32 4.63 -10.43
N THR A 352 4.62 5.56 -9.52
CA THR A 352 5.80 6.42 -9.56
C THR A 352 6.58 6.27 -8.26
N SER A 353 7.90 6.09 -8.37
CA SER A 353 8.80 5.99 -7.21
C SER A 353 9.58 7.29 -7.02
N GLN A 354 9.46 7.92 -5.84
CA GLN A 354 10.25 9.11 -5.52
C GLN A 354 11.69 8.73 -5.14
N ALA A 355 11.89 7.57 -4.50
CA ALA A 355 13.21 6.99 -4.26
C ALA A 355 14.03 6.83 -5.55
N ALA A 356 13.37 6.56 -6.68
CA ALA A 356 13.99 6.48 -7.99
C ALA A 356 13.88 7.76 -8.83
N GLY A 357 13.77 8.94 -8.19
CA GLY A 357 13.79 10.23 -8.89
C GLY A 357 12.55 10.51 -9.73
N GLY A 358 11.40 9.98 -9.34
CA GLY A 358 10.13 10.16 -10.05
C GLY A 358 9.96 9.26 -11.27
N LEU A 359 10.75 8.18 -11.37
CA LEU A 359 10.57 7.18 -12.43
C LEU A 359 9.18 6.54 -12.33
N VAL A 360 8.61 6.23 -13.49
CA VAL A 360 7.30 5.59 -13.65
C VAL A 360 7.50 4.17 -14.16
N ARG A 361 6.85 3.19 -13.53
CA ARG A 361 6.83 1.80 -14.00
C ARG A 361 5.39 1.34 -14.22
N SER A 362 5.22 0.35 -15.10
CA SER A 362 3.91 -0.13 -15.51
C SER A 362 3.89 -1.63 -15.78
N TRP A 363 2.79 -2.28 -15.42
CA TRP A 363 2.60 -3.73 -15.53
C TRP A 363 1.27 -4.05 -16.20
N ARG A 364 1.26 -5.14 -16.99
CA ARG A 364 0.04 -5.62 -17.66
C ARG A 364 -0.80 -6.52 -16.76
N THR A 365 -0.16 -7.17 -15.79
CA THR A 365 -0.81 -8.12 -14.90
C THR A 365 -0.42 -7.84 -13.45
N VAL A 366 -1.30 -8.23 -12.53
CA VAL A 366 -1.02 -8.20 -11.09
C VAL A 366 0.17 -9.10 -10.74
N ASP A 367 0.30 -10.24 -11.41
CA ASP A 367 1.40 -11.17 -11.18
C ASP A 367 2.75 -10.57 -11.57
N ASP A 368 2.84 -9.80 -12.66
CA ASP A 368 4.08 -9.12 -13.05
C ASP A 368 4.46 -8.06 -12.01
N PHE A 369 3.49 -7.27 -11.53
CA PHE A 369 3.70 -6.30 -10.46
C PHE A 369 4.22 -6.98 -9.18
N THR A 370 3.52 -8.01 -8.69
CA THR A 370 3.89 -8.66 -7.41
C THR A 370 5.21 -9.43 -7.51
N ARG A 371 5.49 -10.06 -8.65
CA ARG A 371 6.78 -10.73 -8.92
C ARG A 371 7.93 -9.73 -8.93
N GLU A 372 7.76 -8.58 -9.59
CA GLU A 372 8.81 -7.56 -9.63
C GLU A 372 9.13 -7.02 -8.23
N VAL A 373 8.12 -6.83 -7.36
CA VAL A 373 8.38 -6.44 -5.96
C VAL A 373 9.21 -7.49 -5.23
N ILE A 374 8.91 -8.78 -5.38
CA ILE A 374 9.69 -9.86 -4.76
C ILE A 374 11.14 -9.84 -5.28
N ASP A 375 11.30 -9.77 -6.60
CA ASP A 375 12.60 -9.74 -7.27
C ASP A 375 13.45 -8.53 -6.82
N ALA A 376 12.82 -7.36 -6.68
CA ALA A 376 13.50 -6.15 -6.25
C ALA A 376 14.21 -6.31 -4.90
N ARG A 377 13.62 -7.08 -3.96
CA ARG A 377 14.19 -7.28 -2.63
C ARG A 377 15.38 -8.25 -2.60
N ILE A 378 15.58 -8.98 -3.71
CA ILE A 378 16.80 -9.76 -3.97
C ILE A 378 17.85 -8.83 -4.58
N TYR A 379 17.45 -8.04 -5.59
CA TYR A 379 18.34 -7.14 -6.32
C TYR A 379 18.91 -6.02 -5.44
N ASP A 380 18.14 -5.58 -4.44
CA ASP A 380 18.58 -4.58 -3.46
C ASP A 380 19.40 -5.15 -2.29
N GLY A 381 19.44 -6.48 -2.17
CA GLY A 381 20.26 -7.21 -1.22
C GLY A 381 19.73 -7.31 0.20
N VAL A 382 18.43 -7.10 0.44
CA VAL A 382 17.90 -7.03 1.82
C VAL A 382 16.97 -8.16 2.23
N HIS A 383 16.53 -9.02 1.30
CA HIS A 383 15.66 -10.17 1.58
C HIS A 383 16.07 -11.42 0.80
N TYR A 384 15.61 -12.59 1.28
CA TYR A 384 15.76 -13.88 0.61
C TYR A 384 14.53 -14.25 -0.24
N ARG A 385 14.71 -15.08 -1.28
CA ARG A 385 13.63 -15.52 -2.19
C ARG A 385 12.43 -16.11 -1.45
N ASN A 386 12.69 -17.07 -0.56
CA ASN A 386 11.66 -17.68 0.27
C ASN A 386 10.90 -16.67 1.14
N SER A 387 11.60 -15.66 1.67
CA SER A 387 11.00 -14.59 2.49
C SER A 387 10.02 -13.75 1.67
N GLY A 388 10.35 -13.47 0.40
CA GLY A 388 9.47 -12.76 -0.52
C GLY A 388 8.25 -13.57 -0.97
N GLU A 389 8.43 -14.84 -1.31
CA GLU A 389 7.34 -15.75 -1.69
C GLU A 389 6.36 -15.96 -0.53
N ILE A 390 6.87 -16.21 0.68
CA ILE A 390 6.05 -16.39 1.88
C ILE A 390 5.34 -15.10 2.26
N GLY A 391 6.04 -13.96 2.24
CA GLY A 391 5.42 -12.66 2.47
C GLY A 391 4.25 -12.41 1.52
N SER A 392 4.45 -12.61 0.22
CA SER A 392 3.36 -12.47 -0.77
C SER A 392 2.19 -13.43 -0.51
N ALA A 393 2.47 -14.69 -0.15
CA ALA A 393 1.43 -15.66 0.19
C ALA A 393 0.62 -15.26 1.44
N MET A 394 1.27 -14.75 2.49
CA MET A 394 0.57 -14.20 3.67
C MET A 394 -0.34 -13.04 3.27
N GLY A 395 0.13 -12.14 2.40
CA GLY A 395 -0.64 -10.99 1.97
C GLY A 395 -1.92 -11.40 1.23
N LYS A 396 -1.84 -12.45 0.41
CA LYS A 396 -3.02 -13.04 -0.25
C LYS A 396 -4.04 -13.59 0.75
N GLN A 397 -3.60 -14.17 1.86
CA GLN A 397 -4.52 -14.66 2.90
C GLN A 397 -5.25 -13.51 3.61
N ILE A 398 -4.54 -12.41 3.90
CA ILE A 398 -5.11 -11.20 4.52
C ILE A 398 -6.08 -10.51 3.55
N ALA A 399 -5.70 -10.39 2.28
CA ALA A 399 -6.57 -9.88 1.23
C ALA A 399 -7.90 -10.63 1.14
N ASN A 400 -7.90 -11.95 1.34
CA ASN A 400 -9.15 -12.73 1.34
C ASN A 400 -10.13 -12.28 2.43
N LEU A 401 -9.66 -11.81 3.59
CA LEU A 401 -10.54 -11.24 4.61
C LEU A 401 -11.21 -9.95 4.12
N ALA A 402 -10.45 -9.08 3.45
CA ALA A 402 -10.99 -7.86 2.86
C ALA A 402 -11.97 -8.15 1.72
N ILE A 403 -11.66 -9.13 0.87
CA ILE A 403 -12.52 -9.58 -0.23
C ILE A 403 -13.83 -10.17 0.32
N MET A 404 -13.76 -10.96 1.40
CA MET A 404 -14.95 -11.49 2.08
C MET A 404 -15.83 -10.41 2.70
N LYS A 405 -15.22 -9.34 3.23
CA LYS A 405 -15.94 -8.23 3.84
C LYS A 405 -16.55 -7.27 2.82
N TYR A 406 -15.78 -6.91 1.79
CA TYR A 406 -16.10 -5.77 0.92
C TYR A 406 -16.49 -6.16 -0.50
N LEU A 407 -15.96 -7.26 -1.05
CA LEU A 407 -16.00 -7.54 -2.50
C LEU A 407 -16.81 -8.80 -2.84
N GLN A 408 -17.74 -9.22 -1.98
CA GLN A 408 -18.64 -10.33 -2.31
C GLN A 408 -19.54 -9.96 -3.51
N PRO A 409 -19.82 -10.91 -4.42
CA PRO A 409 -20.81 -10.71 -5.47
C PRO A 409 -22.18 -10.37 -4.86
N GLU A 410 -22.87 -9.41 -5.46
CA GLU A 410 -24.25 -9.04 -5.10
C GLU A 410 -25.26 -10.15 -5.38
#